data_AF-A0A7S3AB87-F1
#
_entry.id   AF-A0A7S3AB87-F1
#
_cell.length_a   1.000
_cell.length_b   1.000
_cell.length_c   1.000
_cell.angle_alpha   90.00
_cell.angle_beta   90.00
_cell.angle_gamma   90.00
#
_symmetry.space_group_name_H-M   'P 1'
#
loop_
_entity.id
_entity.type
_entity.pdbx_description
1 polymer ?
#
loop_
_entity_poly.entity_id
_entity_poly.type
_entity_poly.pdbx_seq_one_letter_code
_entity_poly.pdbx_strand_id
1 'polypeptide(L)'
;SLFPSPSLPLPPTVPPPSAPPQQPPSCPPPCSLPTPPSPGIPAHTIDHARASRGVAQCDAALKNPDGVFHQMWAPDGWRRRRWRAEACWGDWDGDAYWEAAIAGTVCDSNWYEGAIKRPDYEAPAPAVFGFDGAIDQYCAKACKDRGFADCNPDDSPHTCVKANMNMLYLVGEDVRNTGHGYNLCRNLEWQICAATSSLPGQQSSGLVFAPPPRELNL
;
A
#
# COMPACT_ATOMS: atom_id res chain seq x y z
N SER A 1 28.95 6.16 68.95
CA SER A 1 29.11 5.96 67.50
C SER A 1 27.85 6.40 66.79
N LEU A 2 27.85 7.61 66.24
CA LEU A 2 26.76 8.17 65.45
C LEU A 2 27.03 7.82 63.99
N PHE A 3 26.31 6.84 63.45
CA PHE A 3 26.35 6.54 62.02
C PHE A 3 25.47 7.55 61.28
N PRO A 4 25.98 8.23 60.24
CA PRO A 4 25.18 9.14 59.44
C PRO A 4 24.16 8.35 58.62
N SER A 5 22.93 8.85 58.56
CA SER A 5 21.85 8.28 57.77
C SER A 5 22.19 8.31 56.28
N PRO A 6 21.95 7.21 55.53
CA PRO A 6 22.16 7.18 54.09
C PRO A 6 21.14 8.10 53.41
N SER A 7 21.64 9.01 52.57
CA SER A 7 20.80 9.88 51.74
C SER A 7 20.12 9.05 50.66
N LEU A 8 18.79 9.11 50.59
CA LEU A 8 18.03 8.44 49.55
C LEU A 8 18.28 9.11 48.19
N PRO A 9 18.41 8.33 47.11
CA PRO A 9 18.58 8.87 45.77
C PRO A 9 17.33 9.64 45.35
N LEU A 10 17.54 10.82 44.75
CA LEU A 10 16.47 11.63 44.18
C LEU A 10 15.78 10.85 43.05
N PRO A 11 14.44 10.94 42.94
CA PRO A 11 13.71 10.32 41.85
C PRO A 11 14.15 10.90 40.49
N PRO A 12 14.14 10.08 39.43
CA PRO A 12 14.48 10.54 38.09
C PRO A 12 13.49 11.61 37.64
N THR A 13 14.02 12.74 37.16
CA THR A 13 13.24 13.81 36.54
C THR A 13 12.57 13.31 35.27
N VAL A 14 11.24 13.38 35.25
CA VAL A 14 10.43 13.08 34.05
C VAL A 14 10.77 14.12 32.97
N PRO A 15 11.18 13.71 31.76
CA PRO A 15 11.43 14.65 30.69
C PRO A 15 10.13 15.38 30.30
N PRO A 16 10.21 16.67 29.96
CA PRO A 16 9.05 17.43 29.53
C PRO A 16 8.42 16.78 28.28
N PRO A 17 7.10 16.89 28.10
CA PRO A 17 6.41 16.36 26.92
C PRO A 17 7.02 16.97 25.66
N SER A 18 7.34 16.10 24.69
CA SER A 18 7.82 16.50 23.37
C SER A 18 6.84 17.48 22.75
N ALA A 19 7.37 18.57 22.18
CA ALA A 19 6.57 19.55 21.47
C ALA A 19 5.76 18.86 20.35
N PRO A 20 4.52 19.29 20.10
CA PRO A 20 3.73 18.78 18.99
C PRO A 20 4.48 18.95 17.66
N PRO A 21 4.31 18.01 16.71
CA PRO A 21 4.97 18.08 15.40
C PRO A 21 4.71 19.44 14.75
N GLN A 22 5.78 20.14 14.37
CA GLN A 22 5.64 21.37 13.61
C GLN A 22 4.97 21.03 12.28
N GLN A 23 3.83 21.67 12.03
CA GLN A 23 3.10 21.57 10.79
C GLN A 23 4.04 22.04 9.65
N PRO A 24 4.19 21.28 8.56
CA PRO A 24 5.05 21.67 7.45
C PRO A 24 4.60 23.04 6.90
N PRO A 25 5.56 23.88 6.44
CA PRO A 25 5.24 25.21 5.94
C PRO A 25 4.19 25.10 4.82
N SER A 26 3.07 25.79 5.01
CA SER A 26 2.02 25.90 4.02
C SER A 26 2.57 26.59 2.78
N CYS A 27 2.52 25.90 1.64
CA CYS A 27 2.96 26.45 0.37
C CYS A 27 2.05 27.65 0.00
N PRO A 28 2.59 28.86 -0.25
CA PRO A 28 1.77 30.00 -0.64
C PRO A 28 1.17 29.78 -2.04
N PRO A 29 -0.14 30.04 -2.25
CA PRO A 29 -0.74 29.94 -3.57
C PRO A 29 -0.18 31.00 -4.54
N PRO A 30 0.01 30.67 -5.83
CA PRO A 30 -0.41 29.46 -6.53
C PRO A 30 0.77 28.54 -6.89
N CYS A 31 0.90 27.38 -6.23
CA CYS A 31 1.69 26.28 -6.76
C CYS A 31 0.90 25.53 -7.84
N SER A 32 0.69 26.16 -8.99
CA SER A 32 0.34 25.43 -10.20
C SER A 32 1.64 24.89 -10.79
N LEU A 33 1.93 23.60 -10.58
CA LEU A 33 2.93 22.94 -11.41
C LEU A 33 2.48 23.07 -12.88
N PRO A 34 3.37 23.42 -13.81
CA PRO A 34 3.03 23.46 -15.22
C PRO A 34 2.47 22.09 -15.60
N THR A 35 1.21 22.05 -16.03
CA THR A 35 0.61 20.83 -16.56
C THR A 35 1.40 20.47 -17.82
N PRO A 36 2.08 19.31 -17.88
CA PRO A 36 2.77 18.92 -19.09
C PRO A 36 1.75 18.88 -20.25
N PRO A 37 2.12 19.32 -21.46
CA PRO A 37 1.23 19.34 -22.60
C PRO A 37 0.71 17.92 -22.84
N SER A 38 -0.59 17.72 -22.62
CA SER A 38 -1.25 16.45 -22.85
C SER A 38 -1.14 16.14 -24.35
N PRO A 39 -0.48 15.03 -24.76
CA PRO A 39 -0.47 14.63 -26.15
C PRO A 39 -1.92 14.45 -26.59
N GLY A 40 -2.30 15.09 -27.69
CA GLY A 40 -3.66 15.02 -28.23
C GLY A 40 -3.99 13.61 -28.67
N ILE A 41 -4.55 12.82 -27.75
CA ILE A 41 -5.20 11.55 -28.10
C ILE A 41 -6.54 11.92 -28.74
N PRO A 42 -6.83 11.47 -29.97
CA PRO A 42 -8.12 11.70 -30.59
C PRO A 42 -9.22 11.07 -29.72
N ALA A 43 -10.24 11.88 -29.41
CA ALA A 43 -11.39 11.50 -28.60
C ALA A 43 -12.27 10.48 -29.33
N HIS A 44 -11.78 9.26 -29.52
CA HIS A 44 -12.60 8.12 -29.88
C HIS A 44 -13.13 7.48 -28.59
N THR A 45 -14.16 8.13 -28.04
CA THR A 45 -15.32 7.52 -27.37
C THR A 45 -15.05 6.32 -26.46
N ILE A 46 -14.50 6.56 -25.27
CA ILE A 46 -14.99 5.90 -24.05
C ILE A 46 -16.22 6.69 -23.56
N ASP A 47 -17.28 6.69 -24.37
CA ASP A 47 -18.55 7.36 -24.04
C ASP A 47 -19.59 6.38 -23.44
N HIS A 48 -19.22 5.12 -23.20
CA HIS A 48 -20.18 4.11 -22.72
C HIS A 48 -20.19 3.83 -21.21
N ALA A 49 -19.32 4.44 -20.41
CA ALA A 49 -19.31 4.22 -18.95
C ALA A 49 -19.28 5.50 -18.10
N ARG A 50 -19.22 6.67 -18.74
CA ARG A 50 -19.17 7.98 -18.06
C ARG A 50 -20.52 8.65 -17.89
N ALA A 51 -21.60 7.97 -18.26
CA ALA A 51 -22.92 8.29 -17.71
C ALA A 51 -22.83 7.98 -16.20
N SER A 52 -22.50 9.02 -15.44
CA SER A 52 -22.56 9.14 -14.00
C SER A 52 -23.49 8.12 -13.38
N ARG A 53 -22.94 6.96 -12.98
CA ARG A 53 -23.64 6.18 -11.96
C ARG A 53 -23.65 7.08 -10.74
N GLY A 54 -24.84 7.55 -10.35
CA GLY A 54 -24.95 8.38 -9.16
C GLY A 54 -24.36 7.63 -7.97
N VAL A 55 -23.93 8.34 -6.93
CA VAL A 55 -23.40 7.74 -5.67
C VAL A 55 -24.28 6.57 -5.21
N ALA A 56 -25.60 6.73 -5.28
CA ALA A 56 -26.58 5.69 -4.96
C ALA A 56 -26.46 4.39 -5.79
N GLN A 57 -26.10 4.45 -7.07
CA GLN A 57 -25.89 3.26 -7.91
C GLN A 57 -24.56 2.58 -7.61
N CYS A 58 -23.51 3.35 -7.29
CA CYS A 58 -22.27 2.79 -6.77
C CYS A 58 -22.52 2.11 -5.42
N ASP A 59 -23.21 2.78 -4.49
CA ASP A 59 -23.60 2.22 -3.20
C ASP A 59 -24.45 0.96 -3.36
N ALA A 60 -25.43 0.96 -4.27
CA ALA A 60 -26.25 -0.22 -4.53
C ALA A 60 -25.44 -1.38 -5.11
N ALA A 61 -24.47 -1.10 -6.00
CA ALA A 61 -23.57 -2.11 -6.54
C ALA A 61 -22.62 -2.68 -5.48
N LEU A 62 -22.14 -1.82 -4.56
CA LEU A 62 -21.30 -2.20 -3.42
C LEU A 62 -22.08 -2.95 -2.34
N LYS A 63 -23.38 -2.71 -2.18
CA LYS A 63 -24.24 -3.38 -1.18
C LYS A 63 -24.89 -4.66 -1.68
N ASN A 64 -24.89 -4.93 -2.99
CA ASN A 64 -25.50 -6.14 -3.54
C ASN A 64 -24.57 -7.35 -3.31
N PRO A 65 -24.90 -8.29 -2.39
CA PRO A 65 -24.04 -9.45 -2.10
C PRO A 65 -23.91 -10.41 -3.30
N ASP A 66 -24.83 -10.31 -4.25
CA ASP A 66 -24.88 -11.12 -5.47
C ASP A 66 -24.22 -10.38 -6.66
N GLY A 67 -23.79 -9.13 -6.43
CA GLY A 67 -23.18 -8.29 -7.43
C GLY A 67 -21.80 -8.79 -7.87
N VAL A 68 -21.40 -8.41 -9.09
CA VAL A 68 -20.06 -8.76 -9.62
C VAL A 68 -18.94 -8.29 -8.69
N PHE A 69 -19.11 -7.16 -8.01
CA PHE A 69 -18.14 -6.61 -7.07
C PHE A 69 -17.87 -7.57 -5.90
N HIS A 70 -18.91 -8.06 -5.24
CA HIS A 70 -18.79 -9.05 -4.15
C HIS A 70 -18.17 -10.36 -4.62
N GLN A 71 -18.36 -10.69 -5.90
CA GLN A 71 -17.80 -11.89 -6.50
C GLN A 71 -16.34 -11.74 -6.95
N MET A 72 -15.75 -10.55 -6.88
CA MET A 72 -14.31 -10.39 -7.11
C MET A 72 -13.50 -10.83 -5.90
N TRP A 73 -14.06 -10.80 -4.69
CA TRP A 73 -13.34 -11.07 -3.44
C TRP A 73 -13.27 -12.57 -3.10
N ALA A 74 -12.84 -13.41 -4.04
CA ALA A 74 -12.57 -14.82 -3.75
C ALA A 74 -11.29 -14.98 -2.90
N PRO A 75 -11.16 -16.07 -2.13
CA PRO A 75 -9.94 -16.36 -1.37
C PRO A 75 -8.74 -16.51 -2.31
N ASP A 76 -8.96 -17.13 -3.46
CA ASP A 76 -7.99 -17.23 -4.54
C ASP A 76 -8.00 -15.90 -5.34
N GLY A 77 -6.96 -15.07 -5.24
CA GLY A 77 -6.93 -13.68 -5.75
C GLY A 77 -7.24 -13.43 -7.24
N TRP A 78 -7.33 -14.47 -8.06
CA TRP A 78 -7.53 -14.39 -9.52
C TRP A 78 -8.87 -14.97 -9.98
N ARG A 79 -9.69 -15.47 -9.04
CA ARG A 79 -10.92 -16.19 -9.37
C ARG A 79 -12.14 -15.41 -8.95
N ARG A 80 -13.21 -15.55 -9.75
CA ARG A 80 -14.53 -15.12 -9.33
C ARG A 80 -15.00 -16.00 -8.18
N ARG A 81 -15.41 -15.39 -7.07
CA ARG A 81 -16.02 -16.08 -5.93
C ARG A 81 -17.26 -16.79 -6.43
N ARG A 82 -17.35 -18.09 -6.15
CA ARG A 82 -18.57 -18.85 -6.43
C ARG A 82 -19.69 -18.38 -5.51
N TRP A 83 -20.92 -18.63 -5.92
CA TRP A 83 -22.08 -18.37 -5.07
C TRP A 83 -21.88 -19.02 -3.69
N ARG A 84 -21.98 -18.20 -2.62
CA ARG A 84 -21.78 -18.61 -1.21
C ARG A 84 -20.40 -19.18 -0.86
N ALA A 85 -19.41 -19.11 -1.75
CA ALA A 85 -18.04 -19.38 -1.36
C ALA A 85 -17.56 -18.28 -0.39
N GLU A 86 -16.65 -18.67 0.49
CA GLU A 86 -15.97 -17.76 1.41
C GLU A 86 -15.32 -16.60 0.65
N ALA A 87 -15.26 -15.44 1.28
CA ALA A 87 -14.58 -14.28 0.71
C ALA A 87 -13.11 -14.24 1.15
N CYS A 88 -12.27 -13.42 0.53
CA CYS A 88 -10.86 -13.31 0.93
C CYS A 88 -10.61 -12.69 2.31
N TRP A 89 -11.63 -12.18 2.97
CA TRP A 89 -11.56 -11.72 4.36
C TRP A 89 -11.82 -12.86 5.38
N GLY A 90 -12.02 -14.08 4.89
CA GLY A 90 -12.13 -15.30 5.71
C GLY A 90 -13.32 -15.28 6.66
N ASP A 91 -13.06 -15.68 7.90
CA ASP A 91 -14.03 -15.69 9.02
C ASP A 91 -14.48 -14.29 9.48
N TRP A 92 -13.89 -13.22 8.96
CA TRP A 92 -14.27 -11.87 9.37
C TRP A 92 -15.66 -11.53 8.84
N ASP A 93 -16.42 -10.78 9.63
CA ASP A 93 -17.55 -10.06 9.09
C ASP A 93 -17.05 -9.06 8.03
N GLY A 94 -17.76 -8.96 6.91
CA GLY A 94 -17.35 -8.12 5.79
C GLY A 94 -17.20 -6.66 6.22
N ASP A 95 -18.16 -6.14 6.99
CA ASP A 95 -18.11 -4.74 7.45
C ASP A 95 -16.93 -4.54 8.41
N ALA A 96 -16.68 -5.49 9.31
CA ALA A 96 -15.50 -5.45 10.19
C ALA A 96 -14.18 -5.42 9.40
N TYR A 97 -14.08 -6.19 8.32
CA TYR A 97 -12.92 -6.13 7.41
C TYR A 97 -12.77 -4.76 6.75
N TRP A 98 -13.85 -4.21 6.18
CA TRP A 98 -13.80 -2.92 5.50
C TRP A 98 -13.42 -1.78 6.44
N GLU A 99 -14.02 -1.73 7.63
CA GLU A 99 -13.67 -0.75 8.67
C GLU A 99 -12.22 -0.88 9.10
N ALA A 100 -11.73 -2.11 9.31
CA ALA A 100 -10.33 -2.36 9.67
C ALA A 100 -9.34 -1.97 8.56
N ALA A 101 -9.68 -2.22 7.30
CA ALA A 101 -8.87 -1.85 6.14
C ALA A 101 -8.81 -0.33 5.99
N ILE A 102 -9.96 0.37 6.03
CA ILE A 102 -10.06 1.84 5.94
C ILE A 102 -9.33 2.51 7.10
N ALA A 103 -9.48 1.99 8.32
CA ALA A 103 -8.76 2.48 9.50
C ALA A 103 -7.25 2.19 9.45
N GLY A 104 -6.77 1.44 8.45
CA GLY A 104 -5.35 1.14 8.28
C GLY A 104 -4.77 0.27 9.39
N THR A 105 -5.60 -0.51 10.08
CA THR A 105 -5.19 -1.35 11.23
C THR A 105 -4.11 -2.38 10.88
N VAL A 106 -4.00 -2.70 9.59
CA VAL A 106 -3.06 -3.67 9.04
C VAL A 106 -1.87 -3.04 8.32
N CYS A 107 -1.75 -1.70 8.30
CA CYS A 107 -0.71 -1.04 7.51
C CYS A 107 0.71 -1.38 7.96
N ASP A 108 0.91 -1.67 9.25
CA ASP A 108 2.21 -2.10 9.81
C ASP A 108 2.55 -3.59 9.54
N SER A 109 2.02 -4.19 8.47
CA SER A 109 2.29 -5.59 8.09
C SER A 109 3.65 -5.75 7.38
N ASN A 110 4.14 -6.99 7.31
CA ASN A 110 5.19 -7.34 6.35
C ASN A 110 4.56 -7.53 4.96
N TRP A 111 4.66 -6.52 4.10
CA TRP A 111 4.11 -6.58 2.74
C TRP A 111 4.94 -7.42 1.75
N TYR A 112 5.96 -8.09 2.27
CA TYR A 112 6.84 -9.04 1.58
C TYR A 112 6.75 -10.46 2.17
N GLU A 113 5.68 -10.75 2.91
CA GLU A 113 5.54 -12.00 3.65
C GLU A 113 5.73 -13.25 2.76
N GLY A 114 6.51 -14.21 3.28
CA GLY A 114 6.89 -15.42 2.56
C GLY A 114 8.02 -15.26 1.53
N ALA A 115 8.38 -14.03 1.15
CA ALA A 115 9.48 -13.77 0.23
C ALA A 115 10.73 -13.27 0.97
N ILE A 116 10.61 -12.18 1.74
CA ILE A 116 11.70 -11.62 2.53
C ILE A 116 11.22 -11.18 3.91
N LYS A 117 12.16 -10.98 4.84
CA LYS A 117 11.86 -10.31 6.11
C LYS A 117 11.43 -8.87 5.83
N ARG A 118 10.64 -8.32 6.75
CA ARG A 118 10.21 -6.91 6.70
C ARG A 118 11.45 -6.02 6.49
N PRO A 119 11.52 -5.25 5.39
CA PRO A 119 12.67 -4.43 5.10
C PRO A 119 12.72 -3.19 5.99
N ASP A 120 13.93 -2.79 6.37
CA ASP A 120 14.22 -1.51 6.98
C ASP A 120 14.67 -0.54 5.88
N TYR A 121 13.86 0.49 5.61
CA TYR A 121 14.17 1.49 4.59
C TYR A 121 15.03 2.60 5.18
N GLU A 122 16.13 2.94 4.50
CA GLU A 122 17.06 4.01 4.91
C GLU A 122 16.51 5.41 4.62
N ALA A 123 15.55 5.52 3.70
CA ALA A 123 14.91 6.75 3.26
C ALA A 123 13.42 6.52 2.93
N PRO A 124 12.60 7.57 2.83
CA PRO A 124 11.20 7.45 2.40
C PRO A 124 11.05 6.62 1.11
N ALA A 125 10.36 5.48 1.19
CA ALA A 125 10.22 4.49 0.14
C ALA A 125 8.81 4.52 -0.46
N PRO A 126 8.59 5.16 -1.64
CA PRO A 126 7.26 5.30 -2.20
C PRO A 126 6.66 3.94 -2.59
N ALA A 127 5.34 3.86 -2.57
CA ALA A 127 4.60 2.67 -2.96
C ALA A 127 4.55 2.55 -4.48
N VAL A 128 4.90 1.37 -5.02
CA VAL A 128 4.87 1.07 -6.45
C VAL A 128 3.64 0.23 -6.78
N PHE A 129 2.91 0.66 -7.81
CA PHE A 129 1.75 0.00 -8.38
C PHE A 129 2.01 -0.41 -9.82
N GLY A 130 1.43 -1.51 -10.27
CA GLY A 130 1.57 -1.98 -11.64
C GLY A 130 1.29 -3.47 -11.74
N PHE A 131 1.51 -4.03 -12.92
CA PHE A 131 1.60 -5.47 -13.10
C PHE A 131 2.96 -5.97 -12.64
N ASP A 132 3.05 -7.20 -12.13
CA ASP A 132 4.28 -7.77 -11.57
C ASP A 132 5.49 -7.55 -12.48
N GLY A 133 5.44 -8.01 -13.73
CA GLY A 133 6.54 -7.83 -14.68
C GLY A 133 6.89 -6.37 -15.01
N ALA A 134 5.94 -5.45 -14.87
CA ALA A 134 6.21 -4.02 -15.02
C ALA A 134 6.91 -3.44 -13.78
N ILE A 135 6.47 -3.85 -12.58
CA ILE A 135 7.11 -3.48 -11.32
C ILE A 135 8.55 -4.01 -11.28
N ASP A 136 8.77 -5.25 -11.69
CA ASP A 136 10.09 -5.90 -11.74
C ASP A 136 11.07 -5.09 -12.57
N GLN A 137 10.67 -4.71 -13.79
CA GLN A 137 11.47 -3.89 -14.69
C GLN A 137 11.72 -2.49 -14.12
N TYR A 138 10.69 -1.88 -13.53
CA TYR A 138 10.79 -0.55 -12.93
C TYR A 138 11.78 -0.55 -11.75
N CYS A 139 11.65 -1.50 -10.81
CA CYS A 139 12.55 -1.63 -9.68
C CYS A 139 13.98 -1.99 -10.11
N ALA A 140 14.15 -2.89 -11.09
CA ALA A 140 15.47 -3.22 -11.61
C ALA A 140 16.16 -1.99 -12.22
N LYS A 141 15.41 -1.14 -12.94
CA LYS A 141 15.94 0.13 -13.45
C LYS A 141 16.29 1.09 -12.32
N ALA A 142 15.37 1.33 -11.37
CA ALA A 142 15.59 2.24 -10.25
C ALA A 142 16.77 1.80 -9.36
N CYS A 143 16.94 0.50 -9.16
CA CYS A 143 18.10 -0.08 -8.48
C CYS A 143 19.42 0.26 -9.21
N LYS A 144 19.47 0.14 -10.54
CA LYS A 144 20.65 0.51 -11.34
C LYS A 144 20.93 2.01 -11.31
N ASP A 145 19.88 2.83 -11.38
CA ASP A 145 20.01 4.30 -11.29
C ASP A 145 20.61 4.74 -9.95
N ARG A 146 20.46 3.94 -8.88
CA ARG A 146 21.09 4.13 -7.57
C ARG A 146 22.54 3.61 -7.49
N GLY A 147 23.08 3.04 -8.57
CA GLY A 147 24.47 2.58 -8.65
C GLY A 147 24.70 1.15 -8.14
N PHE A 148 23.65 0.37 -7.89
CA PHE A 148 23.81 -1.05 -7.55
C PHE A 148 24.10 -1.87 -8.81
N ALA A 149 25.08 -2.76 -8.73
CA ALA A 149 25.47 -3.63 -9.86
C ALA A 149 24.57 -4.88 -9.98
N ASP A 150 23.97 -5.32 -8.88
CA ASP A 150 23.18 -6.54 -8.76
C ASP A 150 21.69 -6.21 -8.57
N CYS A 151 21.03 -5.95 -9.71
CA CYS A 151 19.62 -5.59 -9.81
C CYS A 151 18.91 -6.61 -10.71
N ASN A 152 18.51 -7.74 -10.12
CA ASN A 152 17.87 -8.84 -10.83
C ASN A 152 16.34 -8.66 -10.85
N PRO A 153 15.69 -8.51 -12.01
CA PRO A 153 14.24 -8.43 -12.10
C PRO A 153 13.54 -9.71 -11.63
N ASP A 154 14.20 -10.87 -11.65
CA ASP A 154 13.63 -12.14 -11.18
C ASP A 154 13.65 -12.26 -9.64
N ASP A 155 14.32 -11.34 -8.94
CA ASP A 155 14.32 -11.19 -7.49
C ASP A 155 13.70 -9.84 -7.09
N SER A 156 12.48 -9.62 -7.58
CA SER A 156 11.68 -8.41 -7.38
C SER A 156 11.68 -7.88 -5.95
N PRO A 157 11.41 -8.69 -4.90
CA PRO A 157 11.34 -8.16 -3.54
C PRO A 157 12.66 -7.54 -3.08
N HIS A 158 13.80 -8.22 -3.25
CA HIS A 158 15.10 -7.65 -2.89
C HIS A 158 15.48 -6.47 -3.79
N THR A 159 15.20 -6.57 -5.09
CA THR A 159 15.55 -5.52 -6.06
C THR A 159 14.75 -4.23 -5.81
N CYS A 160 13.45 -4.31 -5.48
CA CYS A 160 12.65 -3.14 -5.12
C CYS A 160 13.11 -2.51 -3.80
N VAL A 161 13.42 -3.33 -2.78
CA VAL A 161 13.97 -2.80 -1.52
C VAL A 161 15.32 -2.12 -1.75
N LYS A 162 16.22 -2.72 -2.53
CA LYS A 162 17.47 -2.08 -2.98
C LYS A 162 17.22 -0.81 -3.79
N ALA A 163 16.08 -0.68 -4.49
CA ALA A 163 15.68 0.56 -5.16
C ALA A 163 15.06 1.62 -4.22
N ASN A 164 14.92 1.33 -2.92
CA ASN A 164 14.17 2.12 -1.94
C ASN A 164 12.70 2.30 -2.34
N MET A 165 12.07 1.23 -2.79
CA MET A 165 10.69 1.19 -3.25
C MET A 165 9.89 0.17 -2.45
N ASN A 166 8.64 0.49 -2.13
CA ASN A 166 7.73 -0.40 -1.43
C ASN A 166 6.78 -1.05 -2.43
N MET A 167 6.67 -2.38 -2.42
CA MET A 167 5.75 -3.14 -3.28
C MET A 167 4.96 -4.15 -2.47
N LEU A 168 3.81 -4.55 -2.99
CA LEU A 168 3.09 -5.72 -2.49
C LEU A 168 3.68 -6.99 -3.12
N TYR A 169 4.25 -7.87 -2.30
CA TYR A 169 4.78 -9.15 -2.78
C TYR A 169 4.56 -10.24 -1.74
N LEU A 170 3.48 -11.00 -1.87
CA LEU A 170 3.09 -12.01 -0.88
C LEU A 170 3.24 -13.42 -1.47
N VAL A 171 3.99 -14.28 -0.79
CA VAL A 171 4.27 -15.66 -1.20
C VAL A 171 3.84 -16.63 -0.12
N GLY A 172 3.41 -17.83 -0.52
CA GLY A 172 3.03 -18.91 0.39
C GLY A 172 1.52 -19.06 0.53
N GLU A 173 1.12 -20.09 1.25
CA GLU A 173 -0.29 -20.46 1.44
C GLU A 173 -0.87 -19.90 2.74
N ASP A 174 -0.11 -19.20 3.58
CA ASP A 174 -0.58 -18.80 4.92
C ASP A 174 -0.08 -17.42 5.35
N VAL A 175 -0.41 -16.40 4.55
CA VAL A 175 -0.04 -15.02 4.87
C VAL A 175 -0.91 -14.52 6.02
N ARG A 176 -0.29 -14.14 7.14
CA ARG A 176 -0.96 -13.73 8.40
C ARG A 176 -1.89 -14.78 9.02
N ASN A 177 -1.57 -16.06 8.87
CA ASN A 177 -2.39 -17.16 9.39
C ASN A 177 -3.82 -17.20 8.81
N THR A 178 -4.02 -16.68 7.59
CA THR A 178 -5.34 -16.69 6.94
C THR A 178 -5.60 -17.95 6.11
N GLY A 179 -4.66 -18.90 6.06
CA GLY A 179 -4.73 -20.08 5.20
C GLY A 179 -4.72 -19.76 3.70
N HIS A 180 -4.37 -18.52 3.32
CA HIS A 180 -4.27 -18.08 1.94
C HIS A 180 -3.05 -17.18 1.71
N GLY A 181 -2.51 -17.22 0.49
CA GLY A 181 -1.46 -16.31 0.02
C GLY A 181 -1.99 -14.93 -0.40
N TYR A 182 -1.37 -14.35 -1.44
CA TYR A 182 -1.91 -13.16 -2.08
C TYR A 182 -3.39 -13.34 -2.46
N ASN A 183 -4.20 -12.34 -2.12
CA ASN A 183 -5.60 -12.25 -2.53
C ASN A 183 -6.03 -10.79 -2.69
N LEU A 184 -7.24 -10.57 -3.21
CA LEU A 184 -7.73 -9.22 -3.49
C LEU A 184 -7.94 -8.38 -2.23
N CYS A 185 -8.27 -9.00 -1.10
CA CYS A 185 -8.37 -8.31 0.18
C CYS A 185 -7.01 -7.75 0.62
N ARG A 186 -5.94 -8.53 0.48
CA ARG A 186 -4.57 -8.04 0.75
C ARG A 186 -4.16 -6.92 -0.21
N ASN A 187 -4.55 -7.00 -1.48
CA ASN A 187 -4.30 -5.93 -2.46
C ASN A 187 -5.02 -4.63 -2.08
N LEU A 188 -6.29 -4.71 -1.68
CA LEU A 188 -7.04 -3.55 -1.23
C LEU A 188 -6.42 -2.90 0.01
N GLU A 189 -6.08 -3.69 1.04
CA GLU A 189 -5.44 -3.17 2.24
C GLU A 189 -4.12 -2.46 1.90
N TRP A 190 -3.29 -3.06 1.04
CA TRP A 190 -2.08 -2.44 0.54
C TRP A 190 -2.36 -1.10 -0.15
N GLN A 191 -3.37 -1.04 -1.04
CA GLN A 191 -3.78 0.18 -1.74
C GLN A 191 -4.19 1.28 -0.76
N ILE A 192 -5.01 0.94 0.25
CA ILE A 192 -5.45 1.90 1.27
C ILE A 192 -4.27 2.40 2.10
N CYS A 193 -3.40 1.49 2.54
CA CYS A 193 -2.21 1.84 3.31
C CYS A 193 -1.25 2.74 2.52
N ALA A 194 -1.05 2.45 1.22
CA ALA A 194 -0.26 3.28 0.34
C ALA A 194 -0.86 4.67 0.16
N ALA A 195 -2.16 4.73 -0.11
CA ALA A 195 -2.89 5.99 -0.34
C ALA A 195 -2.90 6.89 0.90
N THR A 196 -2.89 6.30 2.09
CA THR A 196 -2.83 7.01 3.38
C THR A 196 -1.41 7.27 3.85
N SER A 197 -0.38 6.92 3.07
CA SER A 197 1.04 7.04 3.45
C SER A 197 1.44 6.26 4.71
N SER A 198 0.69 5.20 5.03
CA SER A 198 0.81 4.42 6.26
C SER A 198 1.66 3.16 6.09
N LEU A 199 2.23 2.92 4.90
CA LEU A 199 3.10 1.78 4.68
C LEU A 199 4.45 1.95 5.42
N PRO A 200 5.05 0.85 5.91
CA PRO A 200 6.37 0.87 6.52
C PRO A 200 7.40 1.55 5.62
N GLY A 201 8.05 2.59 6.12
CA GLY A 201 9.08 3.33 5.39
C GLY A 201 8.58 4.32 4.33
N GLN A 202 7.29 4.40 4.02
CA GLN A 202 6.82 5.29 2.93
C GLN A 202 7.03 6.77 3.24
N GLN A 203 6.73 7.19 4.48
CA GLN A 203 6.98 8.51 5.08
C GLN A 203 6.55 9.75 4.25
N SER A 204 5.91 9.54 3.10
CA SER A 204 5.50 10.53 2.11
C SER A 204 4.32 9.99 1.32
N SER A 205 3.51 10.85 0.72
CA SER A 205 2.38 10.45 -0.13
C SER A 205 2.78 10.04 -1.54
N GLY A 206 4.05 9.68 -1.75
CA GLY A 206 4.56 9.26 -3.04
C GLY A 206 3.95 7.92 -3.45
N LEU A 207 3.18 7.93 -4.54
CA LEU A 207 2.74 6.74 -5.27
C LEU A 207 3.40 6.75 -6.64
N VAL A 208 3.96 5.61 -7.02
CA VAL A 208 4.61 5.39 -8.31
C VAL A 208 3.84 4.33 -9.06
N PHE A 209 3.59 4.55 -10.35
CA PHE A 209 2.99 3.54 -11.22
C PHE A 209 4.07 3.04 -12.20
N ALA A 210 4.37 1.75 -12.13
CA ALA A 210 5.26 1.05 -13.04
C ALA A 210 4.56 0.85 -14.39
N PRO A 211 5.25 1.27 -15.47
CA PRO A 211 4.75 2.02 -16.63
C PRO A 211 3.36 2.66 -16.51
N PRO A 212 3.17 3.90 -16.99
CA PRO A 212 1.85 4.51 -16.97
C PRO A 212 0.87 3.63 -17.76
N PRO A 213 -0.39 3.45 -17.32
CA PRO A 213 -1.35 2.53 -17.94
C PRO A 213 -1.57 2.74 -19.44
N ARG A 214 -1.21 3.91 -19.98
CA ARG A 214 -1.31 4.25 -21.41
C ARG A 214 -0.19 3.65 -22.27
N GLU A 215 0.86 3.12 -21.67
CA GLU A 215 2.02 2.54 -22.36
C GLU A 215 2.01 1.00 -22.34
N LEU A 216 0.99 0.39 -21.74
CA LEU A 216 0.77 -1.05 -21.78
C LEU A 216 0.21 -1.44 -23.15
N ASN A 217 1.07 -1.84 -24.07
CA ASN A 217 0.66 -2.60 -25.26
C ASN A 217 0.35 -4.04 -24.81
N LEU A 218 -0.93 -4.30 -24.49
CA LEU A 218 -1.45 -5.65 -24.23
C LEU A 218 -1.72 -6.40 -25.54
#